data_AF-A0AAE3E2Y9-F1
#
_entry.id   AF-A0AAE3E2Y9-F1
#
_cell.length_a   1.000
_cell.length_b   1.000
_cell.length_c   1.000
_cell.angle_alpha   90.00
_cell.angle_beta   90.00
_cell.angle_gamma   90.00
#
_symmetry.space_group_name_H-M   'P 1'
#
loop_
_entity.id
_entity.type
_entity.pdbx_description
1 polymer ?
#
loop_
_entity_poly.entity_id
_entity_poly.type
_entity_poly.pdbx_seq_one_letter_code
_entity_poly.pdbx_strand_id
1 'polypeptide(L)'
;MKSSSVRKLIASVIVLTIVITLGIFGHGRAVSMASESTAGDSVQTIQLEYYQYNVCGACHPEDDFFEIVSETIKPLKSEYPYEISVYNTFRVEERKHFQKRLQELELEEDSTILPALFFLSDDGVATVCLSSLDEIKEKIVTTLKQTSEENLENVLQNEKAKLLEGSQEESTADSSVDWKGQLRDAVSQDTSTDAVLLYFSTVSCTDCSEVKALLKEMKSEEQTAQAGTLTVHEFNIAEGDGVVLVQKLFSLYNVPSDKQQVPIVFYKDGYLSGADEITKNLEQVWKSGGLTNFDLDALLSSDEAKEEKSESTQTYIGLAITGFINGVNPCGASMLLMLLAAIAMSGRSVIKTGCAYLAGKFTAYFAMGMGLYKLFMAIGQDIFFSISNVLTWIFAAVFFILAILYLIDFVNVKQKQYGKIRMQLPTALRKWNHERIEKASKINAKWMIPAAVVLGIVISAGEFFCTGQVYLAAILYMMKMQQEMKLQTNAAFIVYVTAMCIPSFLIVLVIEKTKNVISMSNKTFEWLPAIKLVTAIIFFMFAVFMLIQ
;
A
#
# COMPACT_ATOMS: atom_id res chain seq x y z
N MET A 1 15.31 -42.95 20.11
CA MET A 1 14.06 -42.16 20.21
C MET A 1 14.15 -40.68 19.75
N LYS A 2 15.28 -40.14 19.26
CA LYS A 2 15.44 -38.69 18.95
C LYS A 2 15.25 -38.25 17.48
N SER A 3 15.04 -39.20 16.55
CA SER A 3 14.91 -38.94 15.10
C SER A 3 13.53 -38.37 14.69
N SER A 4 12.48 -38.70 15.45
CA SER A 4 11.10 -38.27 15.14
C SER A 4 10.89 -36.77 15.41
N SER A 5 11.48 -36.22 16.48
CA SER A 5 11.32 -34.79 16.81
C SER A 5 12.00 -33.84 15.82
N VAL A 6 13.13 -34.26 15.22
CA VAL A 6 13.84 -33.45 14.21
C VAL A 6 13.11 -33.49 12.86
N ARG A 7 12.53 -34.64 12.49
CA ARG A 7 11.66 -34.72 11.31
C ARG A 7 10.40 -33.88 11.48
N LYS A 8 9.81 -33.86 12.68
CA LYS A 8 8.67 -32.99 13.01
C LYS A 8 9.04 -31.51 12.96
N LEU A 9 10.24 -31.12 13.41
CA LEU A 9 10.68 -29.73 13.35
C LEU A 9 10.99 -29.26 11.92
N ILE A 10 11.64 -30.09 11.10
CA ILE A 10 11.91 -29.77 9.70
C ILE A 10 10.61 -29.76 8.89
N ALA A 11 9.69 -30.70 9.16
CA ALA A 11 8.35 -30.66 8.58
C ALA A 11 7.60 -29.39 9.02
N SER A 12 7.67 -28.99 10.29
CA SER A 12 7.08 -27.73 10.76
C SER A 12 7.73 -26.51 10.12
N VAL A 13 9.04 -26.48 9.87
CA VAL A 13 9.70 -25.35 9.19
C VAL A 13 9.33 -25.32 7.71
N ILE A 14 9.31 -26.47 7.02
CA ILE A 14 8.89 -26.54 5.62
C ILE A 14 7.40 -26.16 5.49
N VAL A 15 6.54 -26.66 6.38
CA VAL A 15 5.13 -26.26 6.46
C VAL A 15 5.00 -24.78 6.81
N LEU A 16 5.80 -24.24 7.72
CA LEU A 16 5.78 -22.80 8.04
C LEU A 16 6.28 -21.96 6.86
N THR A 17 7.28 -22.43 6.12
CA THR A 17 7.79 -21.74 4.92
C THR A 17 6.75 -21.81 3.79
N ILE A 18 6.10 -22.95 3.61
CA ILE A 18 5.00 -23.15 2.66
C ILE A 18 3.77 -22.33 3.06
N VAL A 19 3.42 -22.26 4.34
CA VAL A 19 2.31 -21.45 4.90
C VAL A 19 2.65 -19.96 4.86
N ILE A 20 3.92 -19.56 4.95
CA ILE A 20 4.32 -18.17 4.75
C ILE A 20 4.30 -17.83 3.24
N THR A 21 4.76 -18.71 2.35
CA THR A 21 4.66 -18.48 0.90
C THR A 21 3.23 -18.56 0.38
N LEU A 22 2.37 -19.43 0.95
CA LEU A 22 0.94 -19.51 0.65
C LEU A 22 0.15 -18.43 1.40
N GLY A 23 0.62 -17.95 2.54
CA GLY A 23 0.00 -16.87 3.33
C GLY A 23 0.26 -15.50 2.73
N ILE A 24 1.39 -15.31 2.05
CA ILE A 24 1.65 -14.13 1.20
C ILE A 24 0.78 -14.15 -0.07
N PHE A 25 0.34 -15.34 -0.52
CA PHE A 25 -0.65 -15.52 -1.60
C PHE A 25 -2.09 -15.76 -1.12
N GLY A 26 -2.35 -15.72 0.18
CA GLY A 26 -3.57 -16.30 0.78
C GLY A 26 -4.13 -15.50 1.95
N HIS A 27 -3.96 -14.17 1.95
CA HIS A 27 -4.79 -13.30 2.79
C HIS A 27 -6.05 -12.90 2.04
N GLY A 28 -7.00 -13.82 2.06
CA GLY A 28 -8.36 -13.62 1.59
C GLY A 28 -9.17 -14.89 1.81
N ARG A 29 -9.43 -15.23 3.09
CA ARG A 29 -10.58 -16.05 3.54
C ARG A 29 -10.45 -16.35 5.03
N ALA A 30 -11.13 -15.53 5.84
CA ALA A 30 -11.54 -15.95 7.17
C ALA A 30 -12.87 -16.72 7.01
N VAL A 31 -12.86 -17.99 7.40
CA VAL A 31 -14.02 -18.89 7.38
C VAL A 31 -15.03 -18.44 8.44
N SER A 32 -16.20 -17.97 7.98
CA SER A 32 -17.42 -17.96 8.81
C SER A 32 -17.90 -19.40 8.99
N MET A 33 -18.24 -19.76 10.22
CA MET A 33 -18.75 -21.09 10.57
C MET A 33 -20.13 -21.30 9.93
N ALA A 34 -20.20 -22.20 8.95
CA ALA A 34 -21.46 -22.67 8.38
C ALA A 34 -22.15 -23.63 9.35
N SER A 35 -23.39 -23.31 9.72
CA SER A 35 -24.36 -24.29 10.21
C SER A 35 -24.80 -25.18 9.04
N GLU A 36 -24.78 -26.49 9.24
CA GLU A 36 -25.37 -27.45 8.30
C GLU A 36 -26.86 -27.14 8.07
N SER A 37 -27.24 -26.92 6.81
CA SER A 37 -28.58 -27.25 6.32
C SER A 37 -28.56 -27.51 4.81
N THR A 38 -28.70 -28.80 4.48
CA THR A 38 -29.40 -29.37 3.31
C THR A 38 -29.24 -28.73 1.93
N ALA A 39 -28.65 -29.52 1.02
CA ALA A 39 -28.67 -29.36 -0.42
C ALA A 39 -30.07 -29.07 -0.99
N GLY A 40 -30.15 -27.98 -1.76
CA GLY A 40 -31.20 -27.69 -2.74
C GLY A 40 -30.59 -26.74 -3.77
N ASP A 41 -30.85 -26.98 -5.06
CA ASP A 41 -30.44 -26.09 -6.16
C ASP A 41 -30.85 -24.64 -5.85
N SER A 42 -29.91 -23.81 -5.43
CA SER A 42 -30.11 -22.37 -5.27
C SER A 42 -29.42 -21.67 -6.43
N VAL A 43 -30.21 -21.08 -7.32
CA VAL A 43 -29.71 -20.16 -8.36
C VAL A 43 -28.98 -19.02 -7.65
N GLN A 44 -27.74 -18.79 -8.06
CA GLN A 44 -26.83 -17.84 -7.42
C GLN A 44 -27.21 -16.40 -7.75
N THR A 45 -27.25 -15.53 -6.74
CA THR A 45 -27.59 -14.11 -6.91
C THR A 45 -26.33 -13.30 -7.25
N ILE A 46 -26.33 -12.68 -8.43
CA ILE A 46 -25.24 -11.82 -8.91
C ILE A 46 -25.30 -10.47 -8.19
N GLN A 47 -24.18 -10.02 -7.63
CA GLN A 47 -24.08 -8.74 -6.96
C GLN A 47 -23.52 -7.69 -7.92
N LEU A 48 -24.26 -6.58 -8.06
CA LEU A 48 -23.93 -5.46 -8.93
C LEU A 48 -23.70 -4.21 -8.07
N GLU A 49 -22.59 -3.52 -8.30
CA GLU A 49 -22.30 -2.25 -7.63
C GLU A 49 -22.23 -1.12 -8.68
N TYR A 50 -23.18 -0.19 -8.60
CA TYR A 50 -23.27 0.97 -9.49
C TYR A 50 -22.69 2.20 -8.79
N TYR A 51 -21.65 2.79 -9.38
CA TYR A 51 -20.98 3.99 -8.89
C TYR A 51 -21.32 5.17 -9.77
N GLN A 52 -21.72 6.27 -9.15
CA GLN A 52 -21.98 7.53 -9.80
C GLN A 52 -21.25 8.68 -9.11
N TYR A 53 -21.15 9.81 -9.77
CA TYR A 53 -20.71 11.05 -9.16
C TYR A 53 -21.89 12.01 -9.08
N ASN A 54 -22.44 12.21 -7.88
CA ASN A 54 -23.54 13.15 -7.66
C ASN A 54 -23.25 14.05 -6.47
N VAL A 55 -23.23 15.34 -6.71
CA VAL A 55 -22.97 16.33 -5.65
C VAL A 55 -24.26 16.88 -5.05
N CYS A 56 -25.36 16.80 -5.80
CA CYS A 56 -26.64 17.43 -5.47
C CYS A 56 -27.54 16.46 -4.72
N GLY A 57 -28.02 16.86 -3.54
CA GLY A 57 -28.94 16.05 -2.74
C GLY A 57 -30.32 15.81 -3.35
N ALA A 58 -30.72 16.63 -4.34
CA ALA A 58 -32.01 16.54 -5.02
C ALA A 58 -31.93 15.98 -6.45
N CYS A 59 -30.74 15.79 -7.00
CA CYS A 59 -30.58 15.14 -8.30
C CYS A 59 -30.56 13.62 -8.10
N HIS A 60 -31.19 12.90 -9.02
CA HIS A 60 -31.23 11.44 -9.05
C HIS A 60 -30.67 10.90 -10.39
N PRO A 61 -29.37 11.11 -10.70
CA PRO A 61 -28.78 10.60 -11.94
C PRO A 61 -28.83 9.06 -12.04
N GLU A 62 -29.06 8.36 -10.93
CA GLU A 62 -29.32 6.93 -10.90
C GLU A 62 -30.61 6.52 -11.65
N ASP A 63 -31.55 7.44 -11.87
CA ASP A 63 -32.82 7.15 -12.55
C ASP A 63 -32.60 6.68 -14.00
N ASP A 64 -31.65 7.30 -14.72
CA ASP A 64 -31.29 6.91 -16.09
C ASP A 64 -30.74 5.46 -16.12
N PHE A 65 -29.96 5.08 -15.11
CA PHE A 65 -29.47 3.72 -14.96
C PHE A 65 -30.60 2.75 -14.61
N PHE A 66 -31.52 3.10 -13.73
CA PHE A 66 -32.66 2.25 -13.38
C PHE A 66 -33.66 2.10 -14.53
N GLU A 67 -33.77 3.08 -15.43
CA GLU A 67 -34.50 2.96 -16.69
C GLU A 67 -33.87 1.85 -17.56
N ILE A 68 -32.54 1.89 -17.78
CA ILE A 68 -31.80 0.84 -18.50
C ILE A 68 -32.04 -0.53 -17.85
N VAL A 69 -31.92 -0.62 -16.52
CA VAL A 69 -32.15 -1.87 -15.78
C VAL A 69 -33.57 -2.39 -15.98
N SER A 70 -34.56 -1.51 -15.93
CA SER A 70 -35.97 -1.87 -16.10
C SER A 70 -36.29 -2.37 -17.51
N GLU A 71 -35.67 -1.79 -18.53
CA GLU A 71 -35.85 -2.19 -19.93
C GLU A 71 -35.07 -3.45 -20.32
N THR A 72 -33.90 -3.69 -19.70
CA THR A 72 -32.95 -4.71 -20.17
C THR A 72 -32.88 -5.95 -19.27
N ILE A 73 -32.44 -5.82 -18.01
CA ILE A 73 -32.12 -6.96 -17.15
C ILE A 73 -33.24 -7.31 -16.16
N LYS A 74 -34.16 -6.40 -15.85
CA LYS A 74 -35.32 -6.67 -14.98
C LYS A 74 -36.21 -7.81 -15.47
N PRO A 75 -36.50 -7.96 -16.78
CA PRO A 75 -37.21 -9.13 -17.31
C PRO A 75 -36.47 -10.45 -17.09
N LEU A 76 -35.13 -10.40 -16.95
CA LEU A 76 -34.26 -11.56 -16.80
C LEU A 76 -34.06 -11.99 -15.34
N LYS A 77 -34.57 -11.22 -14.37
CA LYS A 77 -34.32 -11.42 -12.94
C LYS A 77 -34.76 -12.80 -12.40
N SER A 78 -35.74 -13.46 -13.04
CA SER A 78 -36.16 -14.81 -12.68
C SER A 78 -35.19 -15.90 -13.13
N GLU A 79 -34.46 -15.66 -14.22
CA GLU A 79 -33.49 -16.59 -14.79
C GLU A 79 -32.08 -16.32 -14.22
N TYR A 80 -31.76 -15.04 -14.03
CA TYR A 80 -30.50 -14.55 -13.49
C TYR A 80 -30.79 -13.61 -12.30
N PRO A 81 -30.91 -14.14 -11.08
CA PRO A 81 -31.15 -13.32 -9.89
C PRO A 81 -30.00 -12.34 -9.68
N TYR A 82 -30.32 -11.07 -9.43
CA TYR A 82 -29.31 -10.04 -9.15
C TYR A 82 -29.79 -9.03 -8.10
N GLU A 83 -28.81 -8.44 -7.40
CA GLU A 83 -28.97 -7.33 -6.46
C GLU A 83 -28.09 -6.16 -6.89
N ILE A 84 -28.59 -4.93 -6.73
CA ILE A 84 -27.89 -3.70 -7.12
C ILE A 84 -27.68 -2.85 -5.87
N SER A 85 -26.44 -2.48 -5.61
CA SER A 85 -26.06 -1.45 -4.65
C SER A 85 -25.61 -0.20 -5.38
N VAL A 86 -26.08 0.98 -4.95
CA VAL A 86 -25.74 2.27 -5.55
C VAL A 86 -24.83 3.05 -4.62
N TYR A 87 -23.75 3.58 -5.17
CA TYR A 87 -22.72 4.33 -4.48
C TYR A 87 -22.43 5.65 -5.20
N ASN A 88 -22.10 6.67 -4.43
CA ASN A 88 -21.79 8.02 -4.87
C ASN A 88 -20.35 8.38 -4.49
N THR A 89 -19.47 8.43 -5.49
CA THR A 89 -18.03 8.69 -5.33
C THR A 89 -17.71 10.12 -4.88
N PHE A 90 -18.69 11.02 -4.84
CA PHE A 90 -18.53 12.29 -4.16
C PHE A 90 -18.32 12.12 -2.65
N ARG A 91 -18.88 11.05 -2.07
CA ARG A 91 -18.77 10.75 -0.63
C ARG A 91 -17.48 10.03 -0.33
N VAL A 92 -16.80 10.44 0.73
CA VAL A 92 -15.42 10.00 1.04
C VAL A 92 -15.29 8.48 1.21
N GLU A 93 -16.20 7.85 1.96
CA GLU A 93 -16.13 6.40 2.22
C GLU A 93 -16.52 5.59 0.98
N GLU A 94 -17.48 6.06 0.21
CA GLU A 94 -17.95 5.40 -1.01
C GLU A 94 -16.92 5.53 -2.15
N ARG A 95 -16.16 6.64 -2.19
CA ARG A 95 -14.98 6.80 -3.07
C ARG A 95 -13.87 5.81 -2.71
N LYS A 96 -13.58 5.60 -1.42
CA LYS A 96 -12.60 4.59 -0.99
C LYS A 96 -13.04 3.18 -1.41
N HIS A 97 -14.34 2.89 -1.32
CA HIS A 97 -14.89 1.63 -1.81
C HIS A 97 -14.70 1.51 -3.33
N PHE A 98 -15.02 2.54 -4.11
CA PHE A 98 -14.78 2.57 -5.55
C PHE A 98 -13.30 2.32 -5.91
N GLN A 99 -12.37 3.01 -5.24
CA GLN A 99 -10.92 2.83 -5.43
C GLN A 99 -10.47 1.40 -5.15
N LYS A 100 -11.05 0.75 -4.12
CA LYS A 100 -10.80 -0.66 -3.85
C LYS A 100 -11.27 -1.56 -5.00
N ARG A 101 -12.42 -1.28 -5.63
CA ARG A 101 -12.90 -2.05 -6.80
C ARG A 101 -12.02 -1.89 -8.02
N LEU A 102 -11.50 -0.69 -8.25
CA LEU A 102 -10.52 -0.44 -9.30
C LEU A 102 -9.23 -1.24 -9.08
N GLN A 103 -8.72 -1.27 -7.84
CA GLN A 103 -7.54 -2.06 -7.48
C GLN A 103 -7.75 -3.56 -7.69
N GLU A 104 -8.94 -4.09 -7.41
CA GLU A 104 -9.28 -5.51 -7.64
C GLU A 104 -9.18 -5.89 -9.13
N LEU A 105 -9.38 -4.94 -10.04
CA LEU A 105 -9.29 -5.12 -11.50
C LEU A 105 -8.00 -4.58 -12.12
N GLU A 106 -7.05 -4.08 -11.32
CA GLU A 106 -5.83 -3.41 -11.80
C GLU A 106 -6.12 -2.21 -12.74
N LEU A 107 -7.22 -1.49 -12.50
CA LEU A 107 -7.62 -0.29 -13.25
C LEU A 107 -7.14 1.00 -12.58
N GLU A 108 -6.81 2.01 -13.38
CA GLU A 108 -6.48 3.35 -12.91
C GLU A 108 -7.75 4.21 -12.79
N GLU A 109 -7.86 5.05 -11.75
CA GLU A 109 -9.03 5.91 -11.50
C GLU A 109 -9.30 6.84 -12.69
N ASP A 110 -8.24 7.40 -13.29
CA ASP A 110 -8.32 8.30 -14.45
C ASP A 110 -8.80 7.60 -15.73
N SER A 111 -8.69 6.26 -15.79
CA SER A 111 -9.11 5.46 -16.96
C SER A 111 -10.58 5.03 -16.91
N THR A 112 -11.24 5.18 -15.76
CA THR A 112 -12.63 4.71 -15.55
C THR A 112 -13.59 5.88 -15.51
N ILE A 113 -14.45 5.96 -16.53
CA ILE A 113 -15.45 7.02 -16.64
C ILE A 113 -16.69 6.67 -15.81
N LEU A 114 -17.12 7.58 -14.93
CA LEU A 114 -18.38 7.44 -14.20
C LEU A 114 -19.58 7.85 -15.06
N PRO A 115 -20.75 7.21 -14.91
CA PRO A 115 -21.03 6.15 -13.96
C PRO A 115 -20.40 4.81 -14.36
N ALA A 116 -20.08 3.97 -13.38
CA ALA A 116 -19.45 2.67 -13.58
C ALA A 116 -20.25 1.55 -12.89
N LEU A 117 -20.38 0.39 -13.53
CA LEU A 117 -21.08 -0.78 -13.00
C LEU A 117 -20.10 -1.94 -12.85
N PHE A 118 -19.97 -2.45 -11.62
CA PHE A 118 -19.14 -3.61 -11.30
C PHE A 118 -19.99 -4.86 -11.12
N PHE A 119 -19.48 -5.97 -11.67
CA PHE A 119 -20.00 -7.31 -11.43
C PHE A 119 -19.10 -8.01 -10.42
N LEU A 120 -19.69 -8.50 -9.34
CA LEU A 120 -18.98 -9.19 -8.27
C LEU A 120 -19.11 -10.71 -8.43
N SER A 121 -18.01 -11.39 -8.13
CA SER A 121 -17.98 -12.84 -7.91
C SER A 121 -18.62 -13.20 -6.55
N ASP A 122 -18.82 -14.50 -6.34
CA ASP A 122 -19.35 -15.07 -5.10
C ASP A 122 -18.54 -14.74 -3.85
N ASP A 123 -17.23 -14.55 -4.06
CA ASP A 123 -16.29 -14.15 -3.01
C ASP A 123 -16.31 -12.64 -2.75
N GLY A 124 -17.19 -11.90 -3.43
CA GLY A 124 -17.38 -10.47 -3.30
C GLY A 124 -16.27 -9.64 -3.95
N VAL A 125 -15.49 -10.22 -4.86
CA VAL A 125 -14.40 -9.55 -5.60
C VAL A 125 -14.92 -9.08 -6.96
N ALA A 126 -14.58 -7.85 -7.37
CA ALA A 126 -14.90 -7.33 -8.70
C ALA A 126 -14.27 -8.18 -9.81
N THR A 127 -15.06 -8.47 -10.83
CA THR A 127 -14.64 -9.30 -11.97
C THR A 127 -14.72 -8.58 -13.31
N VAL A 128 -15.69 -7.69 -13.46
CA VAL A 128 -15.93 -6.89 -14.67
C VAL A 128 -16.34 -5.48 -14.26
N CYS A 129 -15.88 -4.48 -15.02
CA CYS A 129 -16.29 -3.09 -14.90
C CYS A 129 -16.82 -2.59 -16.24
N LEU A 130 -18.04 -2.04 -16.26
CA LEU A 130 -18.57 -1.31 -17.41
C LEU A 130 -18.53 0.19 -17.06
N SER A 131 -17.82 0.99 -17.84
CA SER A 131 -17.62 2.42 -17.58
C SER A 131 -18.42 3.26 -18.56
N SER A 132 -19.05 4.35 -18.11
CA SER A 132 -20.06 5.14 -18.83
C SER A 132 -21.43 4.46 -18.97
N LEU A 133 -22.47 5.31 -19.05
CA LEU A 133 -23.85 4.87 -19.21
C LEU A 133 -24.09 4.15 -20.56
N ASP A 134 -23.39 4.58 -21.62
CA ASP A 134 -23.50 3.98 -22.96
C ASP A 134 -22.96 2.55 -22.99
N GLU A 135 -21.81 2.30 -22.37
CA GLU A 135 -21.24 0.96 -22.27
C GLU A 135 -22.11 0.04 -21.41
N ILE A 136 -22.64 0.56 -20.30
CA ILE A 136 -23.59 -0.17 -19.45
C ILE A 136 -24.80 -0.58 -20.29
N LYS A 137 -25.41 0.35 -21.03
CA LYS A 137 -26.57 0.07 -21.88
C LYS A 137 -26.29 -1.00 -22.93
N GLU A 138 -25.12 -0.96 -23.56
CA GLU A 138 -24.74 -1.90 -24.62
C GLU A 138 -24.45 -3.31 -24.09
N LYS A 139 -23.75 -3.41 -22.95
CA LYS A 139 -23.13 -4.68 -22.51
C LYS A 139 -23.77 -5.34 -21.29
N ILE A 140 -24.62 -4.65 -20.51
CA ILE A 140 -25.14 -5.16 -19.23
C ILE A 140 -25.83 -6.54 -19.36
N VAL A 141 -26.58 -6.77 -20.43
CA VAL A 141 -27.27 -8.06 -20.67
C VAL A 141 -26.28 -9.19 -20.97
N THR A 142 -25.29 -8.92 -21.82
CA THR A 142 -24.29 -9.94 -22.19
C THR A 142 -23.41 -10.30 -21.01
N THR A 143 -22.99 -9.30 -20.23
CA THR A 143 -22.15 -9.50 -19.04
C THR A 143 -22.91 -10.28 -17.98
N LEU A 144 -24.18 -9.93 -17.71
CA LEU A 144 -25.00 -10.64 -16.72
C LEU A 144 -25.12 -12.14 -17.01
N LYS A 145 -25.35 -12.51 -18.28
CA LYS A 145 -25.44 -13.91 -18.69
C LYS A 145 -24.10 -14.63 -18.53
N GLN A 146 -23.00 -14.00 -18.93
CA GLN A 146 -21.66 -14.58 -18.84
C GLN A 146 -21.20 -14.78 -17.39
N THR A 147 -21.50 -13.83 -16.52
CA THR A 147 -21.20 -13.92 -15.07
C THR A 147 -21.96 -15.07 -14.42
N SER A 148 -23.19 -15.36 -14.87
CA SER A 148 -23.98 -16.49 -14.37
C SER A 148 -23.51 -17.87 -14.84
N GLU A 149 -22.82 -17.95 -15.99
CA GLU A 149 -22.51 -19.22 -16.67
C GLU A 149 -21.08 -19.73 -16.40
N GLU A 150 -20.34 -19.10 -15.46
CA GLU A 150 -18.99 -19.51 -15.02
C GLU A 150 -17.96 -19.65 -16.18
N ASN A 151 -18.02 -18.78 -17.20
CA ASN A 151 -17.06 -18.73 -18.32
C ASN A 151 -16.35 -17.37 -18.39
N LEU A 152 -15.58 -17.06 -17.35
CA LEU A 152 -14.89 -15.78 -17.15
C LEU A 152 -13.48 -15.72 -17.80
N GLU A 153 -13.23 -16.47 -18.88
CA GLU A 153 -11.91 -16.48 -19.54
C GLU A 153 -11.86 -15.63 -20.83
N ASN A 154 -13.03 -15.22 -21.35
CA ASN A 154 -13.12 -14.47 -22.62
C ASN A 154 -13.28 -12.95 -22.48
N VAL A 155 -13.62 -12.42 -21.30
CA VAL A 155 -13.84 -10.96 -21.08
C VAL A 155 -12.51 -10.24 -20.83
N LEU A 156 -11.63 -10.83 -20.01
CA LEU A 156 -10.35 -10.26 -19.57
C LEU A 156 -9.36 -9.97 -20.72
N GLN A 157 -9.49 -10.68 -21.85
CA GLN A 157 -8.65 -10.49 -23.04
C GLN A 157 -9.13 -9.33 -23.93
N ASN A 158 -10.42 -8.95 -23.87
CA ASN A 158 -10.99 -7.91 -24.74
C ASN A 158 -10.90 -6.50 -24.14
N GLU A 159 -10.91 -6.36 -22.81
CA GLU A 159 -10.80 -5.05 -22.14
C GLU A 159 -9.36 -4.51 -22.17
N LYS A 160 -8.35 -5.37 -21.99
CA LYS A 160 -6.93 -4.99 -22.11
C LYS A 160 -6.52 -4.48 -23.49
N ALA A 161 -7.29 -4.84 -24.53
CA ALA A 161 -7.01 -4.45 -25.92
C ALA A 161 -7.69 -3.13 -26.33
N LYS A 162 -8.75 -2.68 -25.63
CA LYS A 162 -9.51 -1.47 -26.00
C LYS A 162 -9.03 -0.19 -25.33
N LEU A 163 -8.34 -0.28 -24.19
CA LEU A 163 -7.85 0.88 -23.42
C LEU A 163 -6.55 1.50 -23.97
N LEU A 164 -6.00 0.99 -25.09
CA LEU A 164 -4.78 1.50 -25.71
C LEU A 164 -5.01 2.54 -26.82
N GLU A 165 -6.26 2.85 -27.19
CA GLU A 165 -6.57 3.82 -28.25
C GLU A 165 -7.69 4.79 -27.82
N GLY A 166 -7.34 5.84 -27.08
CA GLY A 166 -8.26 6.93 -26.71
C GLY A 166 -7.60 7.97 -25.83
N SER A 167 -7.07 9.02 -26.45
CA SER A 167 -6.25 10.07 -25.86
C SER A 167 -7.02 11.22 -25.22
N GLN A 168 -6.42 11.76 -24.15
CA GLN A 168 -6.31 13.18 -23.76
C GLN A 168 -7.48 13.92 -23.05
N GLU A 169 -7.08 14.56 -21.94
CA GLU A 169 -7.69 15.67 -21.17
C GLU A 169 -8.95 15.27 -20.36
N GLU A 170 -9.09 15.46 -19.04
CA GLU A 170 -8.55 16.44 -18.08
C GLU A 170 -8.18 15.80 -16.73
N SER A 171 -7.13 16.36 -16.11
CA SER A 171 -6.63 16.06 -14.77
C SER A 171 -7.47 16.67 -13.65
N THR A 172 -7.55 16.01 -12.48
CA THR A 172 -7.19 16.48 -11.11
C THR A 172 -7.85 15.54 -10.08
N ALA A 173 -7.22 15.08 -9.01
CA ALA A 173 -6.44 15.85 -8.05
C ALA A 173 -5.36 14.98 -7.37
N ASP A 174 -4.11 15.40 -7.53
CA ASP A 174 -2.94 14.96 -6.76
C ASP A 174 -2.44 16.15 -5.91
N SER A 175 -2.35 15.93 -4.60
CA SER A 175 -1.40 16.48 -3.60
C SER A 175 -0.81 17.91 -3.63
N SER A 176 -1.30 18.91 -4.38
CA SER A 176 -0.65 20.25 -4.39
C SER A 176 -1.53 21.49 -4.13
N VAL A 177 -2.80 21.34 -3.75
CA VAL A 177 -3.71 22.49 -3.58
C VAL A 177 -3.61 23.08 -2.17
N ASP A 178 -3.24 24.37 -2.05
CA ASP A 178 -3.24 25.14 -0.79
C ASP A 178 -4.66 25.61 -0.41
N TRP A 179 -5.54 24.64 -0.16
CA TRP A 179 -6.93 24.90 0.23
C TRP A 179 -7.03 25.66 1.57
N LYS A 180 -6.03 25.52 2.44
CA LYS A 180 -5.95 26.26 3.72
C LYS A 180 -5.68 27.73 3.48
N GLY A 181 -4.75 28.07 2.57
CA GLY A 181 -4.52 29.43 2.11
C GLY A 181 -5.78 30.07 1.54
N GLN A 182 -6.53 29.34 0.70
CA GLN A 182 -7.78 29.82 0.11
C GLN A 182 -8.86 30.15 1.14
N LEU A 183 -9.07 29.30 2.14
CA LEU A 183 -9.98 29.61 3.26
C LEU A 183 -9.50 30.81 4.07
N ARG A 184 -8.19 30.88 4.33
CA ARG A 184 -7.60 31.95 5.12
C ARG A 184 -7.73 33.29 4.40
N ASP A 185 -7.55 33.31 3.09
CA ASP A 185 -7.76 34.50 2.26
C ASP A 185 -9.24 34.92 2.23
N ALA A 186 -10.16 33.96 2.09
CA ALA A 186 -11.61 34.24 2.08
C ALA A 186 -12.07 34.88 3.40
N VAL A 187 -11.65 34.33 4.54
CA VAL A 187 -12.08 34.78 5.88
C VAL A 187 -11.19 35.92 6.42
N SER A 188 -10.09 36.29 5.74
CA SER A 188 -9.08 37.27 6.22
C SER A 188 -9.63 38.66 6.51
N GLN A 189 -10.77 39.03 5.91
CA GLN A 189 -11.40 40.34 6.08
C GLN A 189 -12.44 40.36 7.21
N ASP A 190 -12.76 39.19 7.77
CA ASP A 190 -13.79 39.05 8.80
C ASP A 190 -13.24 39.38 10.18
N THR A 191 -14.06 40.04 10.99
CA THR A 191 -13.75 40.34 12.40
C THR A 191 -14.39 39.29 13.32
N SER A 192 -13.87 39.12 14.53
CA SER A 192 -14.41 38.15 15.49
C SER A 192 -15.87 38.41 15.90
N THR A 193 -16.39 39.61 15.63
CA THR A 193 -17.78 40.01 15.85
C THR A 193 -18.72 39.69 14.69
N ASP A 194 -18.19 39.32 13.53
CA ASP A 194 -18.99 38.98 12.36
C ASP A 194 -19.54 37.55 12.48
N ALA A 195 -20.77 37.38 12.03
CA ALA A 195 -21.41 36.07 11.88
C ALA A 195 -20.93 35.46 10.56
N VAL A 196 -19.98 34.54 10.63
CA VAL A 196 -19.34 33.95 9.43
C VAL A 196 -19.98 32.62 9.07
N LEU A 197 -20.34 32.48 7.80
CA LEU A 197 -20.90 31.25 7.22
C LEU A 197 -20.16 30.89 5.95
N LEU A 198 -19.67 29.65 5.87
CA LEU A 198 -19.10 29.09 4.64
C LEU A 198 -20.20 28.29 3.93
N TYR A 199 -20.66 28.76 2.79
CA TYR A 199 -21.73 28.13 2.02
C TYR A 199 -21.17 27.47 0.76
N PHE A 200 -21.44 26.18 0.59
CA PHE A 200 -21.06 25.42 -0.59
C PHE A 200 -22.28 25.10 -1.44
N SER A 201 -22.18 25.43 -2.73
CA SER A 201 -23.25 25.28 -3.73
C SER A 201 -22.72 24.66 -5.02
N THR A 202 -23.63 24.30 -5.93
CA THR A 202 -23.30 23.88 -7.29
C THR A 202 -24.26 24.54 -8.30
N VAL A 203 -23.86 24.58 -9.56
CA VAL A 203 -24.70 25.07 -10.65
C VAL A 203 -25.88 24.13 -10.92
N SER A 204 -27.00 24.69 -11.38
CA SER A 204 -28.18 23.91 -11.81
C SER A 204 -28.84 23.05 -10.71
N CYS A 205 -28.61 23.35 -9.44
CA CYS A 205 -29.28 22.70 -8.30
C CYS A 205 -30.44 23.56 -7.76
N THR A 206 -31.64 22.96 -7.67
CA THR A 206 -32.86 23.60 -7.14
C THR A 206 -32.73 23.94 -5.66
N ASP A 207 -32.23 22.99 -4.87
CA ASP A 207 -32.02 23.13 -3.43
C ASP A 207 -30.99 24.23 -3.10
N CYS A 208 -29.90 24.31 -3.89
CA CYS A 208 -28.94 25.40 -3.76
C CYS A 208 -29.59 26.75 -4.05
N SER A 209 -30.49 26.82 -5.04
CA SER A 209 -31.18 28.06 -5.39
C SER A 209 -32.13 28.52 -4.29
N GLU A 210 -32.81 27.59 -3.61
CA GLU A 210 -33.66 27.87 -2.45
C GLU A 210 -32.85 28.42 -1.28
N VAL A 211 -31.75 27.74 -0.91
CA VAL A 211 -30.85 28.22 0.16
C VAL A 211 -30.26 29.58 -0.17
N LYS A 212 -29.89 29.82 -1.44
CA LYS A 212 -29.37 31.12 -1.89
C LYS A 212 -30.41 32.24 -1.79
N ALA A 213 -31.71 31.94 -1.95
CA ALA A 213 -32.79 32.90 -1.73
C ALA A 213 -32.93 33.25 -0.25
N LEU A 214 -32.93 32.24 0.63
CA LEU A 214 -32.95 32.42 2.08
C LEU A 214 -31.78 33.29 2.57
N LEU A 215 -30.55 32.98 2.14
CA LEU A 215 -29.37 33.74 2.54
C LEU A 215 -29.42 35.21 2.10
N LYS A 216 -30.08 35.52 0.98
CA LYS A 216 -30.31 36.91 0.53
C LYS A 216 -31.34 37.63 1.38
N GLU A 217 -32.41 36.94 1.77
CA GLU A 217 -33.44 37.48 2.66
C GLU A 217 -32.84 37.81 4.04
N MET A 218 -32.07 36.87 4.59
CA MET A 218 -31.33 37.02 5.85
C MET A 218 -30.38 38.23 5.83
N LYS A 219 -29.62 38.44 4.75
CA LYS A 219 -28.78 39.64 4.58
C LYS A 219 -29.56 40.96 4.48
N SER A 220 -30.83 40.90 4.08
CA SER A 220 -31.69 42.08 4.01
C SER A 220 -32.32 42.42 5.38
N GLU A 221 -32.66 41.42 6.18
CA GLU A 221 -33.23 41.60 7.53
C GLU A 221 -32.20 42.07 8.57
N GLU A 222 -30.92 41.88 8.25
CA GLU A 222 -29.72 42.31 8.98
C GLU A 222 -29.74 43.79 9.40
N GLN A 223 -30.47 44.65 8.68
CA GLN A 223 -30.68 46.05 9.07
C GLN A 223 -31.49 46.23 10.38
N THR A 224 -32.00 45.15 10.97
CA THR A 224 -32.96 45.19 12.08
C THR A 224 -32.52 44.41 13.34
N ALA A 225 -31.45 43.59 13.28
CA ALA A 225 -31.09 42.65 14.36
C ALA A 225 -29.79 43.01 15.10
N GLN A 226 -29.80 42.84 16.44
CA GLN A 226 -28.66 43.06 17.35
C GLN A 226 -27.55 41.97 17.28
N ALA A 227 -27.48 41.18 16.20
CA ALA A 227 -26.74 39.91 16.14
C ALA A 227 -25.43 39.91 15.32
N GLY A 228 -24.89 41.09 14.97
CA GLY A 228 -23.66 41.22 14.18
C GLY A 228 -23.89 41.09 12.66
N THR A 229 -22.91 41.50 11.86
CA THR A 229 -22.97 41.46 10.39
C THR A 229 -22.81 40.01 9.90
N LEU A 230 -23.71 39.50 9.05
CA LEU A 230 -23.68 38.18 8.43
C LEU A 230 -22.80 38.19 7.18
N THR A 231 -21.59 37.67 7.33
CA THR A 231 -20.69 37.41 6.21
C THR A 231 -20.90 35.99 5.71
N VAL A 232 -21.38 35.86 4.48
CA VAL A 232 -21.51 34.57 3.80
C VAL A 232 -20.47 34.48 2.70
N HIS A 233 -19.55 33.54 2.84
CA HIS A 233 -18.57 33.14 1.83
C HIS A 233 -19.15 32.00 1.01
N GLU A 234 -19.52 32.28 -0.24
CA GLU A 234 -20.06 31.29 -1.17
C GLU A 234 -18.94 30.66 -1.98
N PHE A 235 -18.89 29.33 -1.98
CA PHE A 235 -17.98 28.52 -2.78
C PHE A 235 -18.78 27.62 -3.72
N ASN A 236 -18.59 27.79 -5.01
CA ASN A 236 -19.16 26.87 -6.00
C ASN A 236 -18.21 25.66 -6.13
N ILE A 237 -18.70 24.46 -5.86
CA ILE A 237 -17.88 23.24 -5.95
C ILE A 237 -17.50 22.88 -7.39
N ALA A 238 -18.21 23.40 -8.38
CA ALA A 238 -17.92 23.21 -9.80
C ALA A 238 -16.83 24.18 -10.33
N GLU A 239 -16.37 25.12 -9.50
CA GLU A 239 -15.38 26.13 -9.88
C GLU A 239 -14.10 26.01 -9.03
N GLY A 240 -12.95 26.13 -9.70
CA GLY A 240 -11.63 26.10 -9.06
C GLY A 240 -11.44 24.86 -8.19
N ASP A 241 -10.93 25.07 -6.98
CA ASP A 241 -10.66 24.01 -6.01
C ASP A 241 -11.84 23.74 -5.05
N GLY A 242 -13.04 24.24 -5.36
CA GLY A 242 -14.20 24.18 -4.46
C GLY A 242 -14.60 22.76 -4.02
N VAL A 243 -14.42 21.76 -4.90
CA VAL A 243 -14.68 20.35 -4.59
C VAL A 243 -13.68 19.78 -3.58
N VAL A 244 -12.40 20.13 -3.71
CA VAL A 244 -11.33 19.69 -2.79
C VAL A 244 -11.57 20.31 -1.43
N LEU A 245 -11.97 21.58 -1.42
CA LEU A 245 -12.23 22.33 -0.22
C LEU A 245 -13.39 21.74 0.60
N VAL A 246 -14.53 21.45 -0.04
CA VAL A 246 -15.69 20.87 0.66
C VAL A 246 -15.39 19.46 1.18
N GLN A 247 -14.62 18.66 0.45
CA GLN A 247 -14.20 17.32 0.88
C GLN A 247 -13.34 17.37 2.15
N LYS A 248 -12.42 18.33 2.23
CA LYS A 248 -11.62 18.56 3.45
C LYS A 248 -12.50 19.03 4.61
N LEU A 249 -13.48 19.90 4.37
CA LEU A 249 -14.44 20.32 5.40
C LEU A 249 -15.34 19.18 5.89
N PHE A 250 -15.73 18.23 5.04
CA PHE A 250 -16.45 17.03 5.49
C PHE A 250 -15.66 16.24 6.53
N SER A 251 -14.34 16.10 6.33
CA SER A 251 -13.45 15.40 7.25
C SER A 251 -13.25 16.19 8.55
N LEU A 252 -13.00 17.50 8.44
CA LEU A 252 -12.85 18.41 9.59
C LEU A 252 -14.06 18.37 10.54
N TYR A 253 -15.26 18.48 9.98
CA TYR A 253 -16.52 18.53 10.73
C TYR A 253 -17.11 17.14 11.03
N ASN A 254 -16.45 16.06 10.62
CA ASN A 254 -16.93 14.68 10.72
C ASN A 254 -18.36 14.52 10.17
N VAL A 255 -18.58 15.04 8.96
CA VAL A 255 -19.87 14.95 8.28
C VAL A 255 -20.11 13.48 7.87
N PRO A 256 -21.18 12.82 8.35
CA PRO A 256 -21.55 11.47 7.96
C PRO A 256 -21.70 11.35 6.44
N SER A 257 -21.34 10.18 5.88
CA SER A 257 -21.33 9.93 4.43
C SER A 257 -22.67 10.27 3.76
N ASP A 258 -23.79 9.92 4.40
CA ASP A 258 -25.15 10.18 3.93
C ASP A 258 -25.51 11.67 3.89
N LYS A 259 -24.81 12.51 4.66
CA LYS A 259 -24.96 13.96 4.69
C LYS A 259 -23.93 14.72 3.86
N GLN A 260 -23.01 14.04 3.17
CA GLN A 260 -22.02 14.66 2.29
C GLN A 260 -22.65 15.00 0.94
N GLN A 261 -23.19 16.21 0.83
CA GLN A 261 -23.88 16.73 -0.35
C GLN A 261 -23.87 18.26 -0.33
N VAL A 262 -24.19 18.90 -1.45
CA VAL A 262 -24.54 20.33 -1.50
C VAL A 262 -26.05 20.50 -1.76
N PRO A 263 -26.69 21.58 -1.23
CA PRO A 263 -26.10 22.68 -0.48
C PRO A 263 -25.68 22.29 0.95
N ILE A 264 -24.54 22.79 1.42
CA ILE A 264 -24.10 22.64 2.81
C ILE A 264 -23.54 23.95 3.32
N VAL A 265 -23.78 24.24 4.60
CA VAL A 265 -23.19 25.38 5.29
C VAL A 265 -22.34 24.92 6.47
N PHE A 266 -21.17 25.52 6.65
CA PHE A 266 -20.29 25.33 7.80
C PHE A 266 -20.21 26.62 8.61
N TYR A 267 -20.25 26.48 9.93
CA TYR A 267 -20.09 27.56 10.89
C TYR A 267 -19.22 27.07 12.05
N LYS A 268 -18.98 27.93 13.04
CA LYS A 268 -18.01 27.68 14.12
C LYS A 268 -18.13 26.30 14.77
N ASP A 269 -19.33 25.97 15.25
CA ASP A 269 -19.56 24.79 16.10
C ASP A 269 -20.31 23.66 15.35
N GLY A 270 -20.48 23.75 14.03
CA GLY A 270 -21.20 22.71 13.28
C GLY A 270 -21.43 23.02 11.80
N TYR A 271 -22.32 22.22 11.21
CA TYR A 271 -22.74 22.31 9.82
C TYR A 271 -24.24 22.01 9.69
N LEU A 272 -24.88 22.47 8.62
CA LEU A 272 -26.23 22.06 8.21
C LEU A 272 -26.18 21.59 6.76
N SER A 273 -26.68 20.39 6.47
CA SER A 273 -26.57 19.76 5.15
C SER A 273 -27.94 19.56 4.49
N GLY A 274 -28.05 19.96 3.22
CA GLY A 274 -29.29 19.93 2.44
C GLY A 274 -30.19 21.14 2.70
N ALA A 275 -31.02 21.50 1.71
CA ALA A 275 -31.88 22.67 1.80
C ALA A 275 -32.86 22.61 2.98
N ASP A 276 -33.41 21.42 3.26
CA ASP A 276 -34.33 21.19 4.37
C ASP A 276 -33.74 21.52 5.75
N GLU A 277 -32.50 21.09 6.02
CA GLU A 277 -31.85 21.31 7.32
C GLU A 277 -31.42 22.78 7.45
N ILE A 278 -30.96 23.38 6.36
CA ILE A 278 -30.53 24.77 6.31
C ILE A 278 -31.72 25.72 6.53
N THR A 279 -32.79 25.57 5.76
CA THR A 279 -33.97 26.45 5.81
C THR A 279 -34.67 26.44 7.17
N LYS A 280 -34.71 25.28 7.84
CA LYS A 280 -35.37 25.14 9.15
C LYS A 280 -34.56 25.70 10.31
N ASN A 281 -33.23 25.59 10.27
CA ASN A 281 -32.39 25.79 11.46
C ASN A 281 -31.45 27.00 11.38
N LEU A 282 -31.06 27.46 10.19
CA LEU A 282 -30.01 28.46 10.04
C LEU A 282 -30.36 29.79 10.73
N GLU A 283 -31.61 30.23 10.64
CA GLU A 283 -32.08 31.47 11.28
C GLU A 283 -31.99 31.38 12.83
N GLN A 284 -32.30 30.22 13.39
CA GLN A 284 -32.19 29.97 14.83
C GLN A 284 -30.72 29.93 15.29
N VAL A 285 -29.83 29.34 14.49
CA VAL A 285 -28.39 29.31 14.76
C VAL A 285 -27.82 30.73 14.74
N TRP A 286 -28.27 31.57 13.80
CA TRP A 286 -27.88 32.97 13.77
C TRP A 286 -28.36 33.75 14.99
N LYS A 287 -29.66 33.69 15.31
CA LYS A 287 -30.25 34.42 16.45
C LYS A 287 -29.66 34.01 17.80
N SER A 288 -29.16 32.78 17.93
CA SER A 288 -28.49 32.30 19.15
C SER A 288 -27.01 32.73 19.25
N GLY A 289 -26.47 33.40 18.24
CA GLY A 289 -25.08 33.86 18.19
C GLY A 289 -24.07 32.78 17.78
N GLY A 290 -24.55 31.59 17.36
CA GLY A 290 -23.70 30.44 16.99
C GLY A 290 -22.83 30.64 15.75
N LEU A 291 -23.05 31.72 15.00
CA LEU A 291 -22.25 32.10 13.83
C LEU A 291 -21.09 33.05 14.16
N THR A 292 -21.06 33.63 15.36
CA THR A 292 -20.04 34.61 15.77
C THR A 292 -18.77 33.95 16.31
N ASN A 293 -17.65 34.68 16.32
CA ASN A 293 -16.35 34.20 16.78
C ASN A 293 -15.86 32.95 16.02
N PHE A 294 -16.05 32.93 14.70
CA PHE A 294 -15.48 31.90 13.85
C PHE A 294 -13.95 32.01 13.87
N ASP A 295 -13.29 30.95 14.36
CA ASP A 295 -11.83 30.88 14.47
C ASP A 295 -11.32 29.77 13.54
N LEU A 296 -10.93 30.19 12.33
CA LEU A 296 -10.42 29.30 11.30
C LEU A 296 -9.08 28.66 11.74
N ASP A 297 -8.22 29.38 12.44
CA ASP A 297 -6.90 28.86 12.84
C ASP A 297 -7.05 27.77 13.92
N ALA A 298 -7.99 27.91 14.85
CA ALA A 298 -8.32 26.85 15.81
C ALA A 298 -8.89 25.59 15.13
N LEU A 299 -9.76 25.77 14.12
CA LEU A 299 -10.32 24.67 13.33
C LEU A 299 -9.22 23.89 12.60
N LEU A 300 -8.35 24.59 11.88
CA LEU A 300 -7.26 24.01 11.09
C LEU A 300 -6.17 23.35 11.97
N SER A 301 -5.86 23.94 13.14
CA SER A 301 -4.87 23.39 14.08
C SER A 301 -5.29 22.03 14.65
N SER A 302 -6.60 21.79 14.77
CA SER A 302 -7.15 20.54 15.30
C SER A 302 -7.06 19.35 14.32
N ASP A 303 -6.97 19.66 13.02
CA ASP A 303 -6.92 18.71 11.92
C ASP A 303 -5.50 18.23 11.63
N GLU A 304 -4.53 19.16 11.65
CA GLU A 304 -3.10 18.85 11.50
C GLU A 304 -2.64 17.82 12.55
N ALA A 305 -3.14 17.92 13.77
CA ALA A 305 -2.83 16.96 14.85
C ALA A 305 -3.50 15.58 14.69
N LYS A 306 -4.56 15.46 13.88
CA LYS A 306 -5.33 14.22 13.64
C LYS A 306 -4.84 13.48 12.40
N GLU A 307 -4.63 14.18 11.28
CA GLU A 307 -4.06 13.61 10.05
C GLU A 307 -2.63 13.08 10.30
N GLU A 308 -1.77 13.84 11.00
CA GLU A 308 -0.39 13.41 11.28
C GLU A 308 -0.30 12.08 12.05
N LYS A 309 -1.24 11.79 12.96
CA LYS A 309 -1.16 10.58 13.82
C LYS A 309 -1.65 9.31 13.15
N SER A 310 -2.71 9.39 12.36
CA SER A 310 -3.33 8.22 11.73
C SER A 310 -2.50 7.72 10.54
N GLU A 311 -2.07 8.62 9.67
CA GLU A 311 -1.30 8.28 8.47
C GLU A 311 0.16 7.92 8.78
N SER A 312 0.79 8.58 9.77
CA SER A 312 2.16 8.22 10.17
C SER A 312 2.23 6.78 10.71
N THR A 313 1.23 6.34 11.47
CA THR A 313 1.20 4.98 12.04
C THR A 313 1.11 3.91 10.96
N GLN A 314 0.21 4.08 9.98
CA GLN A 314 0.09 3.15 8.85
C GLN A 314 1.36 3.13 7.99
N THR A 315 1.98 4.29 7.79
CA THR A 315 3.25 4.43 7.07
C THR A 315 4.40 3.68 7.75
N TYR A 316 4.57 3.82 9.07
CA TYR A 316 5.60 3.08 9.80
C TYR A 316 5.37 1.57 9.78
N ILE A 317 4.11 1.12 9.78
CA ILE A 317 3.77 -0.31 9.63
C ILE A 317 4.16 -0.80 8.24
N GLY A 318 3.82 -0.07 7.17
CA GLY A 318 4.22 -0.40 5.80
C GLY A 318 5.75 -0.49 5.65
N LEU A 319 6.47 0.49 6.21
CA LEU A 319 7.95 0.48 6.24
C LEU A 319 8.52 -0.72 7.01
N ALA A 320 7.90 -1.11 8.12
CA ALA A 320 8.31 -2.28 8.88
C ALA A 320 8.08 -3.58 8.09
N ILE A 321 6.94 -3.71 7.39
CA ILE A 321 6.63 -4.87 6.54
C ILE A 321 7.65 -4.98 5.40
N THR A 322 7.88 -3.90 4.65
CA THR A 322 8.86 -3.87 3.56
C THR A 322 10.27 -4.17 4.05
N GLY A 323 10.66 -3.59 5.20
CA GLY A 323 11.94 -3.87 5.85
C GLY A 323 12.09 -5.35 6.20
N PHE A 324 11.07 -5.96 6.81
CA PHE A 324 11.06 -7.38 7.15
C PHE A 324 11.21 -8.26 5.91
N ILE A 325 10.44 -7.99 4.85
CA ILE A 325 10.50 -8.72 3.57
C ILE A 325 11.92 -8.66 2.99
N ASN A 326 12.52 -7.47 2.95
CA ASN A 326 13.89 -7.29 2.48
C ASN A 326 14.92 -8.05 3.36
N GLY A 327 14.63 -8.19 4.66
CA GLY A 327 15.45 -8.94 5.62
C GLY A 327 15.52 -10.45 5.37
N VAL A 328 14.57 -11.03 4.63
CA VAL A 328 14.50 -12.47 4.28
C VAL A 328 15.40 -12.81 3.07
N ASN A 329 16.31 -11.93 2.68
CA ASN A 329 17.18 -12.16 1.52
C ASN A 329 18.09 -13.40 1.66
N PRO A 330 18.10 -14.31 0.65
CA PRO A 330 18.86 -15.57 0.70
C PRO A 330 20.38 -15.38 0.79
N CYS A 331 20.92 -14.29 0.23
CA CYS A 331 22.34 -13.94 0.28
C CYS A 331 22.79 -13.65 1.71
N GLY A 332 22.04 -12.80 2.43
CA GLY A 332 22.35 -12.45 3.81
C GLY A 332 22.15 -13.61 4.78
N ALA A 333 21.11 -14.42 4.58
CA ALA A 333 20.89 -15.63 5.36
C ALA A 333 22.06 -16.63 5.21
N SER A 334 22.55 -16.87 3.99
CA SER A 334 23.67 -17.77 3.72
C SER A 334 24.96 -17.32 4.43
N MET A 335 25.31 -16.04 4.32
CA MET A 335 26.54 -15.51 4.93
C MET A 335 26.47 -15.52 6.46
N LEU A 336 25.33 -15.17 7.04
CA LEU A 336 25.08 -15.30 8.47
C LEU A 336 25.24 -16.76 8.93
N LEU A 337 24.62 -17.71 8.24
CA LEU A 337 24.72 -19.13 8.59
C LEU A 337 26.17 -19.63 8.56
N MET A 338 26.95 -19.20 7.55
CA MET A 338 28.37 -19.54 7.45
C MET A 338 29.18 -18.99 8.64
N LEU A 339 28.93 -17.74 9.04
CA LEU A 339 29.56 -17.12 10.20
C LEU A 339 29.21 -17.88 11.50
N LEU A 340 27.92 -18.12 11.73
CA LEU A 340 27.44 -18.81 12.93
C LEU A 340 27.98 -20.24 13.01
N ALA A 341 28.14 -20.93 11.87
CA ALA A 341 28.78 -22.24 11.80
C ALA A 341 30.25 -22.22 12.23
N ALA A 342 31.03 -21.25 11.74
CA ALA A 342 32.43 -21.10 12.15
C ALA A 342 32.57 -20.81 13.65
N ILE A 343 31.68 -19.97 14.22
CA ILE A 343 31.71 -19.61 15.65
C ILE A 343 31.29 -20.81 16.50
N ALA A 344 30.25 -21.53 16.11
CA ALA A 344 29.80 -22.74 16.82
C ALA A 344 30.89 -23.81 16.89
N MET A 345 31.69 -23.96 15.82
CA MET A 345 32.85 -24.86 15.80
C MET A 345 33.99 -24.39 16.71
N SER A 346 34.12 -23.08 16.96
CA SER A 346 35.15 -22.50 17.84
C SER A 346 34.82 -22.59 19.34
N GLY A 347 33.64 -23.11 19.71
CA GLY A 347 33.20 -23.26 21.11
C GLY A 347 32.82 -21.94 21.80
N ARG A 348 32.64 -20.86 21.04
CA ARG A 348 32.33 -19.52 21.56
C ARG A 348 30.82 -19.25 21.51
N SER A 349 30.35 -18.27 22.28
CA SER A 349 28.92 -17.93 22.35
C SER A 349 28.41 -17.39 21.01
N VAL A 350 27.49 -18.11 20.38
CA VAL A 350 26.96 -17.78 19.05
C VAL A 350 26.12 -16.50 19.13
N ILE A 351 25.33 -16.34 20.19
CA ILE A 351 24.47 -15.16 20.38
C ILE A 351 25.24 -13.85 20.48
N LYS A 352 26.33 -13.78 21.27
CA LYS A 352 27.09 -12.53 21.43
C LYS A 352 27.72 -12.08 20.12
N THR A 353 28.29 -13.01 19.39
CA THR A 353 28.97 -12.73 18.13
C THR A 353 27.98 -12.50 16.99
N GLY A 354 26.85 -13.20 16.99
CA GLY A 354 25.73 -12.97 16.07
C GLY A 354 25.10 -11.59 16.27
N CYS A 355 24.84 -11.16 17.51
CA CYS A 355 24.37 -9.80 17.77
C CYS A 355 25.41 -8.73 17.40
N ALA A 356 26.70 -8.99 17.62
CA ALA A 356 27.77 -8.09 17.19
C ALA A 356 27.82 -7.93 15.66
N TYR A 357 27.65 -9.04 14.93
CA TYR A 357 27.49 -9.01 13.47
C TYR A 357 26.28 -8.18 13.04
N LEU A 358 25.12 -8.41 13.67
CA LEU A 358 23.89 -7.67 13.38
C LEU A 358 24.01 -6.17 13.68
N ALA A 359 24.75 -5.78 14.72
CA ALA A 359 25.03 -4.38 15.01
C ALA A 359 25.85 -3.74 13.89
N GLY A 360 26.86 -4.45 13.36
CA GLY A 360 27.62 -4.02 12.19
C GLY A 360 26.73 -3.87 10.95
N LYS A 361 25.87 -4.86 10.70
CA LYS A 361 24.90 -4.83 9.60
C LYS A 361 23.92 -3.66 9.69
N PHE A 362 23.31 -3.47 10.86
CA PHE A 362 22.40 -2.35 11.12
C PHE A 362 23.08 -1.01 10.85
N THR A 363 24.30 -0.84 11.37
CA THR A 363 25.08 0.40 11.19
C THR A 363 25.39 0.66 9.73
N ALA A 364 25.79 -0.38 8.99
CA ALA A 364 26.13 -0.26 7.58
C ALA A 364 24.91 0.11 6.72
N TYR A 365 23.78 -0.58 6.89
CA TYR A 365 22.55 -0.25 6.15
C TYR A 365 22.03 1.14 6.52
N PHE A 366 21.99 1.49 7.81
CA PHE A 366 21.58 2.83 8.23
C PHE A 366 22.46 3.93 7.62
N ALA A 367 23.79 3.75 7.64
CA ALA A 367 24.72 4.71 7.05
C ALA A 367 24.61 4.79 5.51
N MET A 368 24.46 3.64 4.83
CA MET A 368 24.24 3.60 3.39
C MET A 368 22.91 4.27 3.00
N GLY A 369 21.82 4.00 3.73
CA GLY A 369 20.52 4.62 3.49
C GLY A 369 20.54 6.13 3.66
N MET A 370 21.12 6.63 4.76
CA MET A 370 21.27 8.06 5.00
C MET A 370 22.21 8.72 3.97
N GLY A 371 23.29 8.03 3.58
CA GLY A 371 24.21 8.50 2.55
C GLY A 371 23.54 8.62 1.19
N LEU A 372 22.81 7.58 0.78
CA LEU A 372 22.03 7.57 -0.47
C LEU A 372 20.92 8.62 -0.44
N TYR A 373 20.16 8.74 0.65
CA TYR A 373 19.14 9.77 0.83
C TYR A 373 19.69 11.20 0.60
N LYS A 374 20.82 11.52 1.25
CA LYS A 374 21.47 12.83 1.06
C LYS A 374 22.01 13.03 -0.36
N LEU A 375 22.52 11.96 -0.96
CA LEU A 375 22.99 11.98 -2.34
C LEU A 375 21.80 12.23 -3.31
N PHE A 376 20.64 11.63 -3.05
CA PHE A 376 19.42 11.83 -3.83
C PHE A 376 18.92 13.26 -3.78
N MET A 377 18.93 13.86 -2.58
CA MET A 377 18.54 15.26 -2.42
C MET A 377 19.47 16.23 -3.18
N ALA A 378 20.72 15.83 -3.47
CA ALA A 378 21.72 16.67 -4.12
C ALA A 378 21.81 16.52 -5.65
N ILE A 379 21.51 15.34 -6.21
CA ILE A 379 21.77 15.01 -7.63
C ILE A 379 20.53 15.21 -8.54
N GLY A 380 19.32 15.28 -7.98
CA GLY A 380 18.07 15.40 -8.75
C GLY A 380 17.59 14.05 -9.34
N GLN A 381 16.28 13.91 -9.56
CA GLN A 381 15.65 12.62 -9.88
C GLN A 381 15.99 12.05 -11.27
N ASP A 382 16.21 12.90 -12.28
CA ASP A 382 16.31 12.47 -13.69
C ASP A 382 17.60 11.70 -14.03
N ILE A 383 18.72 12.12 -13.47
CA ILE A 383 20.02 11.45 -13.66
C ILE A 383 20.00 10.07 -13.01
N PHE A 384 19.19 9.90 -11.96
CA PHE A 384 19.16 8.68 -11.18
C PHE A 384 18.38 7.55 -11.85
N PHE A 385 17.22 7.81 -12.46
CA PHE A 385 16.49 6.78 -13.20
C PHE A 385 17.35 6.18 -14.31
N SER A 386 18.16 7.00 -14.97
CA SER A 386 19.13 6.56 -15.98
C SER A 386 20.22 5.65 -15.39
N ILE A 387 20.80 6.00 -14.24
CA ILE A 387 21.82 5.18 -13.55
C ILE A 387 21.21 3.88 -13.01
N SER A 388 20.00 3.93 -12.45
CA SER A 388 19.29 2.79 -11.90
C SER A 388 18.98 1.76 -12.98
N ASN A 389 18.49 2.19 -14.14
CA ASN A 389 18.22 1.30 -15.28
C ASN A 389 19.51 0.59 -15.75
N VAL A 390 20.61 1.34 -15.92
CA VAL A 390 21.91 0.74 -16.30
C VAL A 390 22.40 -0.27 -15.25
N LEU A 391 22.28 0.04 -13.96
CA LEU A 391 22.64 -0.88 -12.89
C LEU A 391 21.76 -2.13 -12.86
N THR A 392 20.47 -2.00 -13.14
CA THR A 392 19.52 -3.13 -13.25
C THR A 392 19.94 -4.10 -14.36
N TRP A 393 20.30 -3.61 -15.54
CA TRP A 393 20.82 -4.45 -16.62
C TRP A 393 22.13 -5.16 -16.25
N ILE A 394 23.03 -4.47 -15.54
CA ILE A 394 24.29 -5.06 -15.06
C ILE A 394 24.00 -6.17 -14.02
N PHE A 395 23.11 -5.93 -13.05
CA PHE A 395 22.77 -6.94 -12.04
C PHE A 395 22.01 -8.12 -12.62
N ALA A 396 21.08 -7.88 -13.55
CA ALA A 396 20.39 -8.94 -14.28
C ALA A 396 21.40 -9.84 -15.00
N ALA A 397 22.37 -9.24 -15.70
CA ALA A 397 23.45 -10.00 -16.37
C ALA A 397 24.31 -10.79 -15.37
N VAL A 398 24.70 -10.19 -14.25
CA VAL A 398 25.47 -10.88 -13.20
C VAL A 398 24.69 -12.04 -12.59
N PHE A 399 23.42 -11.85 -12.22
CA PHE A 399 22.58 -12.91 -11.67
C PHE A 399 22.34 -14.03 -12.68
N PHE A 400 22.16 -13.70 -13.96
CA PHE A 400 22.04 -14.68 -15.02
C PHE A 400 23.31 -15.53 -15.16
N ILE A 401 24.49 -14.89 -15.15
CA ILE A 401 25.78 -15.58 -15.16
C ILE A 401 25.93 -16.47 -13.91
N LEU A 402 25.58 -15.97 -12.72
CA LEU A 402 25.62 -16.75 -11.48
C LEU A 402 24.67 -17.94 -11.52
N ALA A 403 23.45 -17.77 -12.04
CA ALA A 403 22.49 -18.85 -12.22
C ALA A 403 23.06 -19.97 -13.10
N ILE A 404 23.67 -19.62 -14.24
CA ILE A 404 24.35 -20.58 -15.13
C ILE A 404 25.50 -21.29 -14.41
N LEU A 405 26.35 -20.56 -13.69
CA LEU A 405 27.47 -21.13 -12.95
C LEU A 405 27.01 -22.09 -11.85
N TYR A 406 25.94 -21.76 -11.12
CA TYR A 406 25.35 -22.64 -10.10
C TYR A 406 24.64 -23.86 -10.70
N LEU A 407 24.07 -23.74 -11.90
CA LEU A 407 23.48 -24.86 -12.63
C LEU A 407 24.57 -25.82 -13.15
N ILE A 408 25.68 -25.29 -13.66
CA ILE A 408 26.87 -26.10 -14.04
C ILE A 408 27.42 -26.83 -12.81
N ASP A 409 27.52 -26.14 -11.67
CA ASP A 409 27.93 -26.75 -10.40
C ASP A 409 26.97 -27.85 -9.95
N PHE A 410 25.65 -27.66 -10.10
CA PHE A 410 24.65 -28.70 -9.80
C PHE A 410 24.90 -29.97 -10.62
N VAL A 411 25.14 -29.83 -11.93
CA VAL A 411 25.43 -30.97 -12.81
C VAL A 411 26.74 -31.65 -12.39
N ASN A 412 27.79 -30.88 -12.10
CA ASN A 412 29.09 -31.41 -11.67
C ASN A 412 29.01 -32.14 -10.32
N VAL A 413 28.22 -31.63 -9.37
CA VAL A 413 27.96 -32.28 -8.08
C VAL A 413 27.18 -33.58 -8.27
N LYS A 414 26.13 -33.58 -9.13
CA LYS A 414 25.33 -34.78 -9.43
C LYS A 414 26.16 -35.88 -10.10
N GLN A 415 27.14 -35.49 -10.92
CA GLN A 415 28.11 -36.40 -11.54
C GLN A 415 29.27 -36.82 -10.61
N LYS A 416 29.25 -36.43 -9.33
CA LYS A 416 30.33 -36.67 -8.34
C LYS A 416 31.69 -36.10 -8.75
N GLN A 417 31.72 -35.14 -9.68
CA GLN A 417 32.92 -34.46 -10.16
C GLN A 417 33.24 -33.25 -9.28
N TYR A 418 33.48 -33.50 -7.98
CA TYR A 418 33.66 -32.43 -6.99
C TYR A 418 34.85 -31.50 -7.27
N GLY A 419 35.83 -31.94 -8.08
CA GLY A 419 36.98 -31.12 -8.48
C GLY A 419 36.69 -30.07 -9.56
N LYS A 420 35.52 -30.10 -10.21
CA LYS A 420 35.12 -29.14 -11.27
C LYS A 420 34.11 -28.09 -10.80
N ILE A 421 33.82 -28.05 -9.51
CA ILE A 421 32.84 -27.11 -8.94
C ILE A 421 33.51 -25.73 -8.88
N ARG A 422 33.00 -24.78 -9.68
CA ARG A 422 33.59 -23.44 -9.84
C ARG A 422 33.26 -22.55 -8.66
N MET A 423 32.05 -22.66 -8.10
CA MET A 423 31.61 -21.87 -6.94
C MET A 423 31.88 -22.65 -5.65
N GLN A 424 33.15 -23.03 -5.47
CA GLN A 424 33.70 -23.56 -4.23
C GLN A 424 34.93 -22.75 -3.84
N LEU A 425 35.20 -22.71 -2.53
CA LEU A 425 36.45 -22.17 -2.03
C LEU A 425 37.61 -22.95 -2.68
N PRO A 426 38.56 -22.29 -3.37
CA PRO A 426 39.71 -22.95 -4.00
C PRO A 426 40.41 -23.88 -3.00
N THR A 427 40.98 -25.00 -3.45
CA THR A 427 41.69 -25.94 -2.56
C THR A 427 42.81 -25.26 -1.76
N ALA A 428 43.46 -24.26 -2.34
CA ALA A 428 44.40 -23.36 -1.66
C ALA A 428 43.73 -22.55 -0.54
N LEU A 429 42.53 -22.00 -0.77
CA LEU A 429 41.76 -21.25 0.23
C LEU A 429 41.17 -22.16 1.31
N ARG A 430 40.84 -23.41 0.99
CA ARG A 430 40.40 -24.43 1.97
C ARG A 430 41.53 -24.83 2.92
N LYS A 431 42.74 -25.04 2.38
CA LYS A 431 43.95 -25.28 3.17
C LYS A 431 44.32 -24.05 4.02
N TRP A 432 44.27 -22.87 3.41
CA TRP A 432 44.46 -21.60 4.09
C TRP A 432 43.41 -21.36 5.18
N ASN A 433 42.14 -21.72 4.95
CA ASN A 433 41.09 -21.65 5.97
C ASN A 433 41.35 -22.62 7.12
N HIS A 434 41.78 -23.86 6.87
CA HIS A 434 42.15 -24.78 7.96
C HIS A 434 43.31 -24.23 8.80
N GLU A 435 44.36 -23.74 8.15
CA GLU A 435 45.52 -23.13 8.83
C GLU A 435 45.16 -21.82 9.56
N ARG A 436 44.23 -21.02 9.02
CA ARG A 436 43.75 -19.78 9.63
C ARG A 436 42.71 -20.02 10.71
N ILE A 437 41.87 -21.05 10.63
CA ILE A 437 40.96 -21.46 11.71
C ILE A 437 41.78 -21.97 12.90
N GLU A 438 42.88 -22.71 12.65
CA GLU A 438 43.83 -23.12 13.69
C GLU A 438 44.61 -21.92 14.28
N LYS A 439 44.88 -20.87 13.49
CA LYS A 439 45.43 -19.60 14.00
C LYS A 439 44.38 -18.69 14.65
N ALA A 440 43.10 -18.79 14.25
CA ALA A 440 41.99 -18.00 14.75
C ALA A 440 41.41 -18.57 16.06
N SER A 441 41.57 -19.86 16.30
CA SER A 441 41.39 -20.45 17.63
C SER A 441 42.40 -19.89 18.64
N LYS A 442 43.57 -19.41 18.15
CA LYS A 442 44.58 -18.67 18.92
C LYS A 442 44.35 -17.15 18.96
N ILE A 443 43.37 -16.60 18.22
CA ILE A 443 42.98 -15.19 18.38
C ILE A 443 42.32 -15.03 19.74
N ASN A 444 42.90 -14.13 20.55
CA ASN A 444 42.36 -13.76 21.86
C ASN A 444 40.85 -13.51 21.77
N ALA A 445 40.08 -14.11 22.69
CA ALA A 445 38.61 -13.99 22.72
C ALA A 445 38.11 -12.53 22.68
N LYS A 446 38.95 -11.58 23.13
CA LYS A 446 38.70 -10.14 23.10
C LYS A 446 38.50 -9.55 21.68
N TRP A 447 39.15 -10.08 20.65
CA TRP A 447 39.10 -9.51 19.29
C TRP A 447 37.95 -10.04 18.42
N MET A 448 37.23 -11.07 18.87
CA MET A 448 36.20 -11.70 18.05
C MET A 448 34.93 -10.85 17.89
N ILE A 449 34.52 -10.12 18.94
CA ILE A 449 33.35 -9.25 18.90
C ILE A 449 33.59 -8.07 17.93
N PRO A 450 34.71 -7.31 18.03
CA PRO A 450 35.05 -6.29 17.03
C PRO A 450 35.14 -6.85 15.61
N ALA A 451 35.76 -8.03 15.43
CA ALA A 451 35.86 -8.66 14.12
C ALA A 451 34.48 -8.99 13.52
N ALA A 452 33.53 -9.44 14.34
CA ALA A 452 32.16 -9.72 13.89
C ALA A 452 31.41 -8.45 13.47
N VAL A 453 31.59 -7.34 14.18
CA VAL A 453 31.02 -6.03 13.78
C VAL A 453 31.58 -5.61 12.42
N VAL A 454 32.91 -5.63 12.24
CA VAL A 454 33.56 -5.26 10.97
C VAL A 454 33.09 -6.18 9.84
N LEU A 455 32.97 -7.48 10.12
CA LEU A 455 32.46 -8.43 9.14
C LEU A 455 31.00 -8.13 8.77
N GLY A 456 30.17 -7.75 9.74
CA GLY A 456 28.79 -7.28 9.49
C GLY A 456 28.75 -6.07 8.56
N ILE A 457 29.65 -5.10 8.75
CA ILE A 457 29.74 -3.92 7.88
C ILE A 457 30.14 -4.31 6.46
N VAL A 458 31.25 -5.06 6.32
CA VAL A 458 31.79 -5.44 5.00
C VAL A 458 30.82 -6.32 4.22
N ILE A 459 30.19 -7.29 4.90
CA ILE A 459 29.24 -8.20 4.27
C ILE A 459 27.98 -7.46 3.83
N SER A 460 27.49 -6.49 4.62
CA SER A 460 26.30 -5.71 4.27
C SER A 460 26.49 -4.88 2.99
N ALA A 461 27.70 -4.39 2.73
CA ALA A 461 28.01 -3.76 1.44
C ALA A 461 27.88 -4.75 0.26
N GLY A 462 28.20 -6.02 0.47
CA GLY A 462 27.95 -7.09 -0.51
C GLY A 462 26.48 -7.45 -0.66
N GLU A 463 25.75 -7.54 0.47
CA GLU A 463 24.30 -7.79 0.49
C GLU A 463 23.50 -6.66 -0.18
N PHE A 464 24.00 -5.42 -0.15
CA PHE A 464 23.41 -4.28 -0.84
C PHE A 464 23.26 -4.52 -2.34
N PHE A 465 24.12 -5.31 -2.99
CA PHE A 465 23.94 -5.62 -4.41
C PHE A 465 22.72 -6.53 -4.67
N CYS A 466 22.31 -7.35 -3.70
CA CYS A 466 21.16 -8.25 -3.83
C CYS A 466 19.87 -7.66 -3.23
N THR A 467 19.98 -6.72 -2.29
CA THR A 467 18.85 -6.08 -1.58
C THR A 467 18.67 -4.61 -1.95
N GLY A 468 19.58 -4.07 -2.76
CA GLY A 468 19.73 -2.64 -3.00
C GLY A 468 18.57 -2.04 -3.75
N GLN A 469 17.94 -2.77 -4.68
CA GLN A 469 16.77 -2.29 -5.41
C GLN A 469 15.55 -2.13 -4.50
N VAL A 470 15.21 -3.14 -3.69
CA VAL A 470 14.11 -3.05 -2.72
C VAL A 470 14.41 -1.98 -1.67
N TYR A 471 15.67 -1.91 -1.23
CA TYR A 471 16.11 -0.88 -0.29
C TYR A 471 16.01 0.54 -0.89
N LEU A 472 16.37 0.70 -2.15
CA LEU A 472 16.28 1.94 -2.89
C LEU A 472 14.84 2.38 -3.13
N ALA A 473 13.96 1.45 -3.52
CA ALA A 473 12.53 1.71 -3.66
C ALA A 473 11.93 2.20 -2.33
N ALA A 474 12.35 1.61 -1.21
CA ALA A 474 11.97 2.09 0.12
C ALA A 474 12.50 3.50 0.43
N ILE A 475 13.72 3.84 -0.01
CA ILE A 475 14.27 5.20 0.12
C ILE A 475 13.44 6.21 -0.69
N LEU A 476 13.11 5.89 -1.94
CA LEU A 476 12.28 6.75 -2.79
C LEU A 476 10.87 6.95 -2.21
N TYR A 477 10.28 5.87 -1.69
CA TYR A 477 9.00 5.93 -0.98
C TYR A 477 9.08 6.85 0.26
N MET A 478 10.11 6.70 1.09
CA MET A 478 10.35 7.57 2.25
C MET A 478 10.58 9.04 1.85
N MET A 479 11.18 9.30 0.69
CA MET A 479 11.36 10.66 0.16
C MET A 479 10.04 11.30 -0.25
N LYS A 480 9.20 10.58 -1.01
CA LYS A 480 7.87 11.08 -1.43
C LYS A 480 7.04 11.47 -0.21
N MET A 481 6.99 10.59 0.80
CA MET A 481 6.23 10.84 2.02
C MET A 481 6.80 11.96 2.91
N GLN A 482 8.10 12.26 2.86
CA GLN A 482 8.66 13.37 3.65
C GLN A 482 8.18 14.72 3.13
N GLN A 483 7.99 14.82 1.81
CA GLN A 483 7.50 16.02 1.15
C GLN A 483 6.05 16.34 1.54
N GLU A 484 5.25 15.29 1.80
CA GLU A 484 3.84 15.37 2.18
C GLU A 484 3.63 15.52 3.70
N MET A 485 4.38 14.79 4.55
CA MET A 485 4.00 14.55 5.96
C MET A 485 5.01 15.01 7.03
N LYS A 486 6.05 15.80 6.69
CA LYS A 486 7.12 16.24 7.62
C LYS A 486 7.68 15.10 8.50
N LEU A 487 7.71 13.87 7.99
CA LEU A 487 8.12 12.69 8.76
C LEU A 487 9.60 12.79 9.20
N GLN A 488 9.91 12.37 10.43
CA GLN A 488 11.29 12.28 10.89
C GLN A 488 12.05 11.21 10.10
N THR A 489 12.80 11.62 9.07
CA THR A 489 13.58 10.74 8.17
C THR A 489 14.39 9.70 8.94
N ASN A 490 15.04 10.11 10.03
CA ASN A 490 15.85 9.22 10.86
C ASN A 490 15.02 8.08 11.50
N ALA A 491 13.80 8.37 11.96
CA ALA A 491 12.93 7.39 12.59
C ALA A 491 12.46 6.34 11.56
N ALA A 492 12.09 6.78 10.35
CA ALA A 492 11.69 5.89 9.27
C ALA A 492 12.80 4.89 8.90
N PHE A 493 14.04 5.36 8.75
CA PHE A 493 15.20 4.50 8.51
C PHE A 493 15.47 3.53 9.68
N ILE A 494 15.33 3.98 10.92
CA ILE A 494 15.50 3.10 12.09
C ILE A 494 14.47 1.98 12.08
N VAL A 495 13.19 2.28 11.84
CA VAL A 495 12.11 1.28 11.77
C VAL A 495 12.38 0.26 10.67
N TYR A 496 12.65 0.74 9.45
CA TYR A 496 12.92 -0.11 8.30
C TYR A 496 14.13 -1.04 8.53
N VAL A 497 15.28 -0.49 8.93
CA VAL A 497 16.52 -1.27 9.11
C VAL A 497 16.42 -2.21 10.31
N THR A 498 15.68 -1.82 11.36
CA THR A 498 15.39 -2.71 12.48
C THR A 498 14.59 -3.92 12.01
N ALA A 499 13.50 -3.69 11.27
CA ALA A 499 12.67 -4.75 10.73
C ALA A 499 13.46 -5.70 9.80
N MET A 500 14.35 -5.15 8.98
CA MET A 500 15.26 -5.91 8.12
C MET A 500 16.22 -6.82 8.89
N CYS A 501 16.61 -6.46 10.12
CA CYS A 501 17.48 -7.28 10.95
C CYS A 501 16.74 -8.41 11.69
N ILE A 502 15.40 -8.37 11.79
CA ILE A 502 14.60 -9.35 12.56
C ILE A 502 14.80 -10.79 12.04
N PRO A 503 14.67 -11.10 10.74
CA PRO A 503 14.85 -12.47 10.25
C PRO A 503 16.22 -13.05 10.60
N SER A 504 17.26 -12.24 10.46
CA SER A 504 18.64 -12.63 10.79
C SER A 504 18.83 -12.84 12.29
N PHE A 505 18.21 -12.01 13.13
CA PHE A 505 18.21 -12.20 14.58
C PHE A 505 17.52 -13.51 15.00
N LEU A 506 16.40 -13.86 14.37
CA LEU A 506 15.73 -15.13 14.61
C LEU A 506 16.62 -16.34 14.28
N ILE A 507 17.39 -16.28 13.18
CA ILE A 507 18.36 -17.32 12.83
C ILE A 507 19.43 -17.49 13.92
N VAL A 508 19.95 -16.39 14.47
CA VAL A 508 20.92 -16.43 15.58
C VAL A 508 20.32 -17.14 16.80
N LEU A 509 19.08 -16.81 17.17
CA LEU A 509 18.39 -17.43 18.31
C LEU A 509 18.15 -18.93 18.13
N VAL A 510 17.73 -19.35 16.93
CA VAL A 510 17.50 -20.77 16.61
C VAL A 510 18.81 -21.57 16.74
N ILE A 511 19.92 -21.03 16.25
CA ILE A 511 21.22 -21.71 16.32
C ILE A 511 21.74 -21.81 17.76
N GLU A 512 21.64 -20.74 18.54
CA GLU A 512 22.04 -20.73 19.95
C GLU A 512 21.27 -21.80 20.76
N LYS A 513 19.96 -21.95 20.52
CA LYS A 513 19.14 -22.98 21.18
C LYS A 513 19.47 -24.40 20.72
N THR A 514 19.79 -24.58 19.45
CA THR A 514 20.00 -25.92 18.87
C THR A 514 21.37 -26.49 19.26
N LYS A 515 22.40 -25.64 19.49
CA LYS A 515 23.79 -26.01 19.86
C LYS A 515 24.45 -27.11 19.01
N ASN A 516 23.87 -27.46 17.86
CA ASN A 516 24.22 -28.64 17.08
C ASN A 516 24.42 -28.27 15.62
N VAL A 517 25.29 -27.28 15.37
CA VAL A 517 25.61 -26.81 14.02
C VAL A 517 26.39 -27.87 13.22
N ILE A 518 27.03 -28.82 13.91
CA ILE A 518 27.94 -29.80 13.32
C ILE A 518 27.20 -31.00 12.70
N SER A 519 26.00 -31.38 13.19
CA SER A 519 25.21 -32.44 12.53
C SER A 519 24.57 -32.01 11.20
N MET A 520 24.48 -30.70 10.95
CA MET A 520 24.08 -30.18 9.64
C MET A 520 25.17 -30.37 8.61
N SER A 521 26.46 -30.20 8.96
CA SER A 521 27.59 -30.27 8.01
C SER A 521 27.67 -31.58 7.20
N ASN A 522 27.47 -32.74 7.83
CA ASN A 522 27.49 -34.03 7.11
C ASN A 522 26.24 -34.23 6.22
N LYS A 523 25.08 -33.68 6.61
CA LYS A 523 23.89 -33.62 5.76
C LYS A 523 24.03 -32.58 4.64
N THR A 524 24.74 -31.49 4.86
CA THR A 524 24.97 -30.45 3.84
C THR A 524 25.65 -31.03 2.59
N PHE A 525 26.49 -32.06 2.73
CA PHE A 525 27.07 -32.77 1.59
C PHE A 525 26.05 -33.60 0.79
N GLU A 526 25.06 -34.22 1.44
CA GLU A 526 23.97 -34.93 0.77
C GLU A 526 22.98 -33.97 0.08
N TRP A 527 22.78 -32.79 0.67
CA TRP A 527 21.87 -31.76 0.17
C TRP A 527 22.56 -30.78 -0.79
N LEU A 528 23.88 -30.89 -0.99
CA LEU A 528 24.66 -30.01 -1.86
C LEU A 528 24.10 -29.88 -3.29
N PRO A 529 23.62 -30.96 -3.96
CA PRO A 529 22.97 -30.81 -5.26
C PRO A 529 21.67 -29.99 -5.16
N ALA A 530 20.83 -30.26 -4.16
CA ALA A 530 19.57 -29.55 -3.97
C ALA A 530 19.81 -28.07 -3.67
N ILE A 531 20.80 -27.75 -2.83
CA ILE A 531 21.20 -26.37 -2.51
C ILE A 531 21.65 -25.64 -3.78
N LYS A 532 22.54 -26.23 -4.58
CA LYS A 532 23.03 -25.62 -5.83
C LYS A 532 21.90 -25.38 -6.84
N LEU A 533 20.97 -26.33 -6.96
CA LEU A 533 19.81 -26.20 -7.83
C LEU A 533 18.86 -25.09 -7.36
N VAL A 534 18.51 -25.06 -6.08
CA VAL A 534 17.63 -24.03 -5.50
C VAL A 534 18.27 -22.66 -5.64
N THR A 535 19.57 -22.51 -5.37
CA THR A 535 20.28 -21.24 -5.57
C THR A 535 20.32 -20.81 -7.04
N ALA A 536 20.49 -21.74 -7.98
CA ALA A 536 20.41 -21.44 -9.41
C ALA A 536 19.03 -20.92 -9.82
N ILE A 537 17.95 -21.58 -9.36
CA ILE A 537 16.56 -21.17 -9.62
C ILE A 537 16.30 -19.77 -9.04
N ILE A 538 16.74 -19.52 -7.80
CA ILE A 538 16.57 -18.21 -7.16
C ILE A 538 17.29 -17.10 -7.95
N PHE A 539 18.55 -17.29 -8.34
CA PHE A 539 19.26 -16.30 -9.15
C PHE A 539 18.63 -16.10 -10.53
N PHE A 540 18.09 -17.17 -11.14
CA PHE A 540 17.36 -17.07 -12.39
C PHE A 540 16.06 -16.26 -12.23
N MET A 541 15.28 -16.53 -11.18
CA MET A 541 14.07 -15.75 -10.88
C MET A 541 14.39 -14.28 -10.63
N PHE A 542 15.45 -13.96 -9.89
CA PHE A 542 15.88 -12.56 -9.70
C PHE A 542 16.31 -11.90 -11.02
N ALA A 543 17.03 -12.61 -11.89
CA ALA A 543 17.40 -12.08 -13.19
C ALA A 543 16.17 -11.78 -14.07
N VAL A 544 15.18 -12.68 -14.09
CA VAL A 544 13.92 -12.48 -14.84
C VAL A 544 13.11 -11.34 -14.25
N PHE A 545 12.96 -11.28 -12.93
CA PHE A 545 12.26 -10.20 -12.25
C PHE A 545 12.86 -8.83 -12.57
N MET A 546 14.19 -8.72 -12.54
CA MET A 546 14.89 -7.48 -12.89
C MET A 546 14.80 -7.10 -14.38
N LEU A 547 14.40 -8.02 -15.27
CA LEU A 547 14.19 -7.73 -16.69
C LEU A 547 12.75 -7.32 -17.02
N ILE A 548 11.80 -7.57 -16.09
CA ILE A 548 10.38 -7.29 -16.26
C ILE A 548 10.01 -5.93 -15.62
N GLN A 549 10.68 -5.53 -14.53
CA GLN A 549 10.68 -4.16 -14.01
C GLN A 549 11.49 -3.24 -14.92
#